data_AF-A0AAD5AT09-F1
#
_entry.id   AF-A0AAD5AT09-F1
#
_cell.length_a   1.000
_cell.length_b   1.000
_cell.length_c   1.000
_cell.angle_alpha   90.00
_cell.angle_beta   90.00
_cell.angle_gamma   90.00
#
_symmetry.space_group_name_H-M   'P 1'
#
loop_
_entity.id
_entity.type
_entity.pdbx_description
1 polymer ?
#
loop_
_entity_poly.entity_id
_entity_poly.type
_entity_poly.pdbx_seq_one_letter_code
_entity_poly.pdbx_strand_id
1 'polypeptide(L)'
;MKNTSAFSQPGIVLLLVTCPLLSILRGVTCKAESGHLGDSDPDRCMRHHFVETITHPIYKCNSKMVLLARCEGHCSHTSRSDPLISFSSVLKQPFKSTCFCCRPHTSKLKAVRLRCSGGTRITATYRYILACSCEECS
;
A
#
# COMPACT_ATOMS: atom_id res chain seq x y z
N MET A 1 -18.53 69.23 -24.05
CA MET A 1 -18.35 70.18 -22.92
C MET A 1 -19.22 69.73 -21.75
N LYS A 2 -18.59 69.56 -20.57
CA LYS A 2 -19.16 69.47 -19.19
C LYS A 2 -20.06 68.24 -18.87
N ASN A 3 -19.56 67.17 -18.25
CA ASN A 3 -19.26 66.86 -16.83
C ASN A 3 -20.46 66.63 -15.88
N THR A 4 -20.54 65.37 -15.36
CA THR A 4 -20.95 64.87 -14.00
C THR A 4 -22.29 65.33 -13.38
N SER A 5 -23.11 64.51 -12.70
CA SER A 5 -22.86 63.39 -11.75
C SER A 5 -24.15 62.66 -11.30
N ALA A 6 -23.96 61.40 -10.87
CA ALA A 6 -24.50 60.74 -9.65
C ALA A 6 -25.98 60.29 -9.48
N PHE A 7 -26.11 58.96 -9.41
CA PHE A 7 -26.69 58.12 -8.35
C PHE A 7 -28.19 58.13 -7.99
N SER A 8 -28.64 56.87 -7.71
CA SER A 8 -29.64 56.46 -6.73
C SER A 8 -31.06 56.16 -7.26
N GLN A 9 -31.29 54.89 -7.63
CA GLN A 9 -32.62 54.29 -7.72
C GLN A 9 -32.96 53.55 -6.42
N PRO A 10 -34.18 53.71 -5.87
CA PRO A 10 -34.66 52.97 -4.71
C PRO A 10 -35.46 51.73 -5.16
N GLY A 11 -35.67 50.79 -4.23
CA GLY A 11 -36.82 49.87 -4.33
C GLY A 11 -36.51 48.43 -4.01
N ILE A 12 -36.45 48.13 -2.72
CA ILE A 12 -36.48 46.78 -2.13
C ILE A 12 -37.75 46.06 -2.58
N VAL A 13 -37.61 44.91 -3.25
CA VAL A 13 -38.68 43.90 -3.35
C VAL A 13 -38.07 42.54 -3.00
N LEU A 14 -38.45 42.06 -1.82
CA LEU A 14 -38.15 40.75 -1.24
C LEU A 14 -39.22 39.76 -1.73
N LEU A 15 -38.83 38.57 -2.19
CA LEU A 15 -39.31 37.24 -1.72
C LEU A 15 -39.13 36.12 -2.77
N LEU A 16 -38.30 35.14 -2.39
CA LEU A 16 -38.54 33.70 -2.42
C LEU A 16 -39.24 33.10 -3.67
N VAL A 17 -38.43 32.64 -4.63
CA VAL A 17 -38.84 31.59 -5.57
C VAL A 17 -37.91 30.38 -5.37
N THR A 18 -38.50 29.36 -4.79
CA THR A 18 -37.94 28.05 -4.42
C THR A 18 -37.44 27.28 -5.65
N CYS A 19 -36.19 26.82 -5.61
CA CYS A 19 -35.61 25.86 -6.56
C CYS A 19 -36.32 24.50 -6.52
N PRO A 20 -36.89 24.01 -7.64
CA PRO A 20 -37.21 22.60 -7.79
C PRO A 20 -36.23 21.92 -8.76
N LEU A 21 -35.73 20.76 -8.34
CA LEU A 21 -35.03 19.74 -9.13
C LEU A 21 -33.58 20.02 -9.59
N LEU A 22 -32.65 19.79 -8.67
CA LEU A 22 -31.34 19.21 -8.99
C LEU A 22 -31.12 17.98 -8.08
N SER A 23 -31.63 16.85 -8.55
CA SER A 23 -31.38 15.50 -8.05
C SER A 23 -31.27 14.66 -9.33
N ILE A 24 -30.15 14.06 -9.72
CA ILE A 24 -29.43 12.99 -9.02
C ILE A 24 -27.99 12.98 -9.60
N LEU A 25 -27.00 13.40 -8.81
CA LEU A 25 -25.64 12.90 -8.98
C LEU A 25 -25.50 11.75 -7.98
N ARG A 26 -25.60 10.51 -8.48
CA ARG A 26 -25.22 9.32 -7.71
C ARG A 26 -23.73 9.45 -7.39
N GLY A 27 -23.46 9.87 -6.16
CA GLY A 27 -22.15 9.77 -5.56
C GLY A 27 -21.74 8.30 -5.53
N VAL A 28 -20.85 7.91 -6.44
CA VAL A 28 -19.86 6.90 -6.11
C VAL A 28 -18.98 7.57 -5.07
N THR A 29 -19.24 7.32 -3.79
CA THR A 29 -18.28 7.64 -2.74
C THR A 29 -17.10 6.69 -2.94
N CYS A 30 -16.20 7.01 -3.87
CA CYS A 30 -14.81 6.68 -3.65
C CYS A 30 -14.48 7.41 -2.36
N LYS A 31 -14.39 6.65 -1.26
CA LYS A 31 -13.88 7.13 0.01
C LYS A 31 -12.44 7.56 -0.28
N ALA A 32 -12.28 8.79 -0.76
CA ALA A 32 -11.02 9.49 -0.74
C ALA A 32 -10.75 9.66 0.75
N GLU A 33 -9.99 8.73 1.31
CA GLU A 33 -9.31 8.96 2.56
C GLU A 33 -8.43 10.18 2.33
N SER A 34 -9.02 11.33 2.64
CA SER A 34 -8.32 12.54 3.01
C SER A 34 -7.17 12.10 3.88
N GLY A 35 -5.96 12.12 3.31
CA GLY A 35 -4.70 11.87 3.98
C GLY A 35 -4.49 12.94 5.04
N HIS A 36 -5.24 12.83 6.13
CA HIS A 36 -4.76 13.28 7.41
C HIS A 36 -3.46 12.51 7.62
N LEU A 37 -2.37 13.24 7.87
CA LEU A 37 -1.12 12.72 8.41
C LEU A 37 -1.40 12.19 9.83
N GLY A 38 -2.35 11.27 9.93
CA GLY A 38 -2.71 10.56 11.14
C GLY A 38 -1.55 9.64 11.42
N ASP A 39 -0.96 9.87 12.58
CA ASP A 39 -0.05 9.00 13.28
C ASP A 39 -0.43 7.54 13.00
N SER A 40 0.25 6.98 12.01
CA SER A 40 -0.10 5.68 11.54
C SER A 40 0.60 4.68 12.42
N ASP A 41 -0.18 3.80 13.04
CA ASP A 41 0.30 2.69 13.86
C ASP A 41 1.66 2.17 13.32
N PRO A 42 2.77 2.42 14.04
CA PRO A 42 4.11 2.08 13.57
C PRO A 42 4.29 0.57 13.43
N ASP A 43 3.45 -0.22 14.09
CA ASP A 43 3.49 -1.66 14.09
C ASP A 43 2.66 -2.28 12.96
N ARG A 44 1.97 -1.47 12.13
CA ARG A 44 1.21 -2.00 10.98
C ARG A 44 2.15 -2.53 9.89
N CYS A 45 1.65 -3.47 9.10
CA CYS A 45 2.38 -3.97 7.93
C CYS A 45 2.84 -2.83 7.00
N MET A 46 4.15 -2.63 6.89
CA MET A 46 4.75 -1.59 6.06
C MET A 46 6.09 -1.99 5.46
N ARG A 47 6.58 -1.16 4.54
CA ARG A 47 7.84 -1.36 3.82
C ARG A 47 8.98 -0.63 4.52
N HIS A 48 10.00 -1.37 4.95
CA HIS A 48 11.20 -0.82 5.59
C HIS A 48 12.40 -0.91 4.64
N HIS A 49 13.19 0.17 4.57
CA HIS A 49 14.43 0.20 3.82
C HIS A 49 15.61 -0.17 4.71
N PHE A 50 16.57 -0.89 4.15
CA PHE A 50 17.83 -1.21 4.84
C PHE A 50 18.95 -1.40 3.82
N VAL A 51 20.19 -1.26 4.26
CA VAL A 51 21.38 -1.49 3.43
C VAL A 51 21.98 -2.83 3.81
N GLU A 52 22.26 -3.66 2.80
CA GLU A 52 22.85 -4.98 2.97
C GLU A 52 24.12 -5.11 2.14
N THR A 53 25.10 -5.86 2.64
CA THR A 53 26.34 -6.12 1.89
C THR A 53 26.25 -7.47 1.18
N ILE A 54 26.11 -7.44 -0.13
CA ILE A 54 26.08 -8.66 -0.95
C ILE A 54 27.52 -9.16 -1.12
N THR A 55 27.76 -10.36 -0.60
CA THR A 55 29.00 -11.12 -0.73
C THR A 55 28.72 -12.47 -1.38
N HIS A 56 29.68 -12.99 -2.14
CA HIS A 56 29.55 -14.34 -2.67
C HIS A 56 29.92 -15.34 -1.56
N PRO A 57 29.10 -16.38 -1.28
CA PRO A 57 29.30 -17.25 -0.11
C PRO A 57 30.55 -18.16 -0.22
N ILE A 58 30.97 -18.50 -1.44
CA ILE A 58 32.07 -19.44 -1.70
C ILE A 58 33.28 -18.76 -2.37
N TYR A 59 33.08 -18.16 -3.54
CA TYR A 59 34.16 -17.48 -4.27
C TYR A 59 34.62 -16.17 -3.62
N LYS A 60 35.94 -15.92 -3.69
CA LYS A 60 36.54 -14.64 -3.29
C LYS A 60 36.19 -13.54 -4.28
N CYS A 61 35.10 -12.82 -3.99
CA CYS A 61 34.63 -11.68 -4.77
C CYS A 61 34.64 -10.39 -3.96
N ASN A 62 34.65 -9.25 -4.65
CA ASN A 62 34.44 -7.97 -3.99
C ASN A 62 33.01 -7.89 -3.47
N SER A 63 32.84 -7.36 -2.27
CA SER A 63 31.53 -7.09 -1.68
C SER A 63 30.91 -5.83 -2.30
N LYS A 64 29.57 -5.74 -2.30
CA LYS A 64 28.84 -4.52 -2.70
C LYS A 64 27.71 -4.23 -1.73
N MET A 65 27.67 -2.98 -1.24
CA MET A 65 26.53 -2.47 -0.48
C MET A 65 25.36 -2.16 -1.42
N VAL A 66 24.16 -2.58 -1.05
CA VAL A 66 22.94 -2.43 -1.84
C VAL A 66 21.79 -1.99 -0.94
N LEU A 67 21.03 -0.99 -1.38
CA LEU A 67 19.76 -0.62 -0.74
C LEU A 67 18.70 -1.67 -1.07
N LEU A 68 18.16 -2.30 -0.02
CA LEU A 68 17.09 -3.29 -0.07
C LEU A 68 15.84 -2.75 0.63
N ALA A 69 14.75 -3.49 0.48
CA ALA A 69 13.51 -3.26 1.19
C ALA A 69 12.96 -4.59 1.69
N ARG A 70 12.27 -4.57 2.83
CA ARG A 70 11.58 -5.71 3.45
C ARG A 70 10.20 -5.29 3.93
N CYS A 71 9.29 -6.25 4.06
CA CYS A 71 7.96 -6.06 4.66
C CYS A 71 8.02 -6.52 6.10
N GLU A 72 7.56 -5.69 7.03
CA GLU A 72 7.47 -6.01 8.45
C GLU A 72 6.24 -5.30 9.05
N GLY A 73 5.71 -5.87 10.14
CA GLY A 73 4.56 -5.34 10.86
C GLY A 73 3.41 -6.35 10.95
N HIS A 74 2.38 -5.93 11.67
CA HIS A 74 1.20 -6.70 12.02
C HIS A 74 0.07 -6.42 11.03
N CYS A 75 -0.67 -7.48 10.72
CA CYS A 75 -1.91 -7.38 9.98
C CYS A 75 -3.08 -7.16 10.94
N SER A 76 -4.00 -6.27 10.57
CA SER A 76 -5.17 -5.94 11.38
C SER A 76 -6.16 -7.10 11.54
N HIS A 77 -6.08 -8.11 10.66
CA HIS A 77 -6.93 -9.29 10.71
C HIS A 77 -6.44 -10.25 11.78
N THR A 78 -7.33 -10.64 12.70
CA THR A 78 -7.06 -11.69 13.68
C THR A 78 -6.99 -13.06 13.01
N SER A 79 -5.93 -13.81 13.29
CA SER A 79 -5.82 -15.21 12.87
C SER A 79 -6.80 -16.09 13.66
N ARG A 80 -7.44 -17.04 12.98
CA ARG A 80 -8.51 -17.89 13.52
C ARG A 80 -8.42 -19.29 12.94
N SER A 81 -8.85 -20.29 13.70
CA SER A 81 -8.98 -21.66 13.24
C SER A 81 -10.16 -22.33 13.94
N ASP A 82 -11.22 -22.65 13.18
CA ASP A 82 -12.40 -23.33 13.73
C ASP A 82 -12.44 -24.79 13.32
N PRO A 83 -12.98 -25.68 14.17
CA PRO A 83 -13.23 -27.07 13.81
C PRO A 83 -14.30 -27.18 12.72
N LEU A 84 -14.10 -28.10 11.79
CA LEU A 84 -15.09 -28.51 10.80
C LEU A 84 -15.76 -29.81 11.24
N ILE A 85 -17.09 -29.78 11.36
CA ILE A 85 -17.88 -30.97 11.68
C ILE A 85 -18.17 -31.74 10.39
N SER A 86 -17.72 -33.00 10.32
CA SER A 86 -18.02 -33.93 9.23
C SER A 86 -18.71 -35.17 9.77
N PHE A 87 -19.76 -35.60 9.07
CA PHE A 87 -20.46 -36.86 9.33
C PHE A 87 -19.94 -38.01 8.44
N SER A 88 -18.96 -37.74 7.56
CA SER A 88 -18.25 -38.78 6.83
C SER A 88 -17.28 -39.51 7.76
N SER A 89 -17.05 -40.79 7.53
CA SER A 89 -16.03 -41.59 8.23
C SER A 89 -14.59 -41.10 7.99
N VAL A 90 -14.39 -40.18 7.03
CA VAL A 90 -13.09 -39.56 6.73
C VAL A 90 -13.20 -38.04 6.84
N LEU A 91 -12.48 -37.47 7.81
CA LEU A 91 -12.31 -36.01 7.93
C LEU A 91 -11.04 -35.59 7.16
N LYS A 92 -11.20 -35.00 5.98
CA LYS A 92 -10.06 -34.61 5.12
C LYS A 92 -9.32 -33.37 5.65
N GLN A 93 -10.06 -32.33 6.02
CA GLN A 93 -9.49 -31.10 6.60
C GLN A 93 -10.27 -30.76 7.87
N PRO A 94 -9.65 -30.92 9.05
CA PRO A 94 -10.35 -30.81 10.34
C PRO A 94 -10.63 -29.37 10.76
N PHE A 95 -9.98 -28.39 10.13
CA PHE A 95 -10.10 -26.98 10.50
C PHE A 95 -10.27 -26.07 9.29
N LYS A 96 -11.05 -25.01 9.49
CA LYS A 96 -11.07 -23.84 8.62
C LYS A 96 -10.27 -22.73 9.29
N SER A 97 -9.09 -22.46 8.76
CA SER A 97 -8.18 -21.44 9.27
C SER A 97 -8.17 -20.20 8.38
N THR A 98 -8.11 -19.01 9.01
CA THR A 98 -7.85 -17.73 8.35
C THR A 98 -6.64 -17.09 9.01
N CYS A 99 -5.68 -16.62 8.23
CA CYS A 99 -4.43 -16.05 8.72
C CYS A 99 -3.92 -15.06 7.68
N PHE A 100 -3.37 -13.92 8.13
CA PHE A 100 -2.82 -12.90 7.25
C PHE A 100 -1.37 -12.60 7.62
N CYS A 101 -0.49 -12.56 6.62
CA CYS A 101 0.92 -12.22 6.78
C CYS A 101 1.25 -10.92 6.04
N CYS A 102 2.13 -10.10 6.64
CA CYS A 102 2.74 -8.97 5.93
C CYS A 102 3.73 -9.48 4.88
N ARG A 103 3.36 -9.42 3.60
CA ARG A 103 4.13 -9.99 2.49
C ARG A 103 4.41 -8.95 1.40
N PRO A 104 5.43 -9.20 0.54
CA PRO A 104 5.70 -8.35 -0.61
C PRO A 104 4.57 -8.43 -1.63
N HIS A 105 3.86 -7.32 -1.84
CA HIS A 105 2.77 -7.24 -2.81
C HIS A 105 3.30 -7.06 -4.24
N THR A 106 4.24 -6.14 -4.41
CA THR A 106 4.88 -5.87 -5.70
C THR A 106 6.39 -5.77 -5.53
N SER A 107 7.12 -6.25 -6.53
CA SER A 107 8.59 -6.23 -6.54
C SER A 107 9.15 -6.08 -7.95
N LYS A 108 10.40 -5.62 -8.04
CA LYS A 108 11.16 -5.55 -9.29
C LYS A 108 12.39 -6.45 -9.20
N LEU A 109 12.62 -7.27 -10.23
CA LEU A 109 13.86 -8.05 -10.35
C LEU A 109 15.05 -7.10 -10.58
N LYS A 110 16.13 -7.30 -9.82
CA LYS A 110 17.39 -6.58 -9.95
C LYS A 110 18.55 -7.55 -10.03
N ALA A 111 19.65 -7.08 -10.61
CA ALA A 111 20.89 -7.81 -10.72
C ALA A 111 22.07 -6.90 -10.34
N VAL A 112 23.08 -7.49 -9.70
CA VAL A 112 24.34 -6.82 -9.37
C VAL A 112 25.50 -7.71 -9.79
N ARG A 113 26.53 -7.10 -10.39
CA ARG A 113 27.72 -7.82 -10.86
C ARG A 113 28.87 -7.67 -9.88
N LEU A 114 29.37 -8.79 -9.37
CA LEU A 114 30.57 -8.88 -8.54
C LEU A 114 31.77 -9.26 -9.40
N ARG A 115 32.95 -8.78 -9.02
CA ARG A 115 34.25 -9.12 -9.59
C ARG A 115 34.95 -10.06 -8.61
N CYS A 116 35.39 -11.20 -9.10
CA CYS A 116 36.01 -12.24 -8.32
C CYS A 116 37.50 -12.40 -8.67
N SER A 117 38.22 -13.11 -7.81
CA SER A 117 39.60 -13.53 -8.09
C SER A 117 39.69 -14.22 -9.45
N GLY A 118 40.78 -14.00 -10.18
CA GLY A 118 40.97 -14.54 -11.53
C GLY A 118 40.23 -13.78 -12.63
N GLY A 119 39.68 -12.60 -12.35
CA GLY A 119 39.02 -11.75 -13.36
C GLY A 119 37.59 -12.18 -13.71
N THR A 120 37.13 -13.31 -13.17
CA THR A 120 35.76 -13.82 -13.30
C THR A 120 34.76 -12.81 -12.76
N ARG A 121 33.60 -12.70 -13.41
CA ARG A 121 32.51 -11.81 -12.98
C ARG A 121 31.25 -12.63 -12.76
N ILE A 122 30.67 -12.52 -11.56
CA ILE A 122 29.47 -13.26 -11.16
C ILE A 122 28.31 -12.27 -11.01
N THR A 123 27.13 -12.67 -11.45
CA THR A 123 25.90 -11.86 -11.33
C THR A 123 25.03 -12.44 -10.22
N ALA A 124 24.75 -11.66 -9.19
CA ALA A 124 23.75 -11.97 -8.18
C ALA A 124 22.42 -11.32 -8.57
N THR A 125 21.31 -12.00 -8.35
CA THR A 125 19.96 -11.48 -8.61
C THR A 125 19.15 -11.45 -7.32
N TYR A 126 18.26 -10.47 -7.20
CA TYR A 126 17.39 -10.31 -6.04
C TYR A 126 16.12 -9.53 -6.44
N ARG A 127 15.10 -9.56 -5.59
CA ARG A 127 13.88 -8.76 -5.76
C ARG A 127 13.93 -7.54 -4.86
N TYR A 128 13.69 -6.37 -5.44
CA TYR A 128 13.52 -5.13 -4.69
C TYR A 128 12.03 -4.87 -4.48
N ILE A 129 11.60 -4.86 -3.22
CA ILE A 129 10.19 -4.73 -2.83
C ILE A 129 9.72 -3.27 -3.02
N LEU A 130 8.58 -3.10 -3.70
CA LEU A 130 7.99 -1.80 -4.00
C LEU A 130 6.80 -1.49 -3.08
N ALA A 131 5.98 -2.50 -2.77
CA ALA A 131 4.85 -2.39 -1.86
C ALA A 131 4.70 -3.67 -1.02
N CYS A 132 4.09 -3.52 0.16
CA CYS A 132 3.75 -4.60 1.08
C CYS A 132 2.25 -4.60 1.32
N SER A 133 1.67 -5.78 1.54
CA SER A 133 0.26 -5.94 1.91
C SER A 133 0.06 -7.13 2.84
N CYS A 134 -1.08 -7.14 3.53
CA CYS A 134 -1.53 -8.30 4.28
C CYS A 134 -2.23 -9.28 3.33
N GLU A 135 -1.66 -10.48 3.21
CA GLU A 135 -2.13 -11.54 2.30
C GLU A 135 -2.42 -12.81 3.09
N GLU A 136 -3.36 -13.64 2.60
CA GLU A 136 -3.70 -14.89 3.25
C GLU A 136 -2.50 -15.85 3.30
N CYS A 137 -2.38 -16.60 4.40
CA CYS A 137 -1.19 -17.41 4.66
C CYS A 137 -1.03 -18.58 3.68
N SER A 138 -2.13 -19.22 3.27
CA SER A 138 -2.19 -20.48 2.53
C SER A 138 -3.17 -20.44 1.37
#